data_AF-A0A927IEX3-F1
#
_entry.id   AF-A0A927IEX3-F1
#
_cell.length_a   1.000
_cell.length_b   1.000
_cell.length_c   1.000
_cell.angle_alpha   90.00
_cell.angle_beta   90.00
_cell.angle_gamma   90.00
#
_symmetry.space_group_name_H-M   'P 1'
#
loop_
_entity.id
_entity.type
_entity.pdbx_description
1 polymer ?
#
loop_
_entity_poly.entity_id
_entity_poly.type
_entity_poly.pdbx_seq_one_letter_code
_entity_poly.pdbx_strand_id
1 'polypeptide(L)' 'MSTTEAHSLVRVEKGRASDEELAAVTALLLARAAGHGASHPGDAHRASRTPARWRRLERTPGFRAPHSWQL' A
#
# COMPACT_ATOMS: atom_id res chain seq x y z
N MET A 1 -16.14 11.92 27.18
CA MET A 1 -16.13 10.50 27.56
C MET A 1 -15.43 9.76 26.44
N SER A 2 -14.15 9.44 26.64
CA SER A 2 -13.30 8.82 25.62
C SER A 2 -13.75 7.37 25.42
N THR A 3 -14.35 7.10 24.27
CA THR A 3 -14.80 5.79 23.84
C THR A 3 -13.62 4.86 23.70
N THR A 4 -13.72 3.68 24.33
CA THR A 4 -12.84 2.52 24.23
C THR A 4 -12.12 2.44 22.89
N GLU A 5 -10.79 2.57 22.94
CA GLU A 5 -9.89 2.44 21.79
C GLU A 5 -9.87 0.97 21.35
N ALA A 6 -10.91 0.54 20.63
CA ALA A 6 -10.73 -0.51 19.66
C ALA A 6 -9.74 0.08 18.63
N HIS A 7 -8.46 -0.28 18.73
CA HIS A 7 -7.44 0.16 17.80
C HIS A 7 -7.91 -0.17 16.39
N SER A 8 -8.40 0.83 15.65
CA SER A 8 -8.82 0.65 14.28
C SER A 8 -7.60 0.22 13.49
N LEU A 9 -7.68 -0.96 12.86
CA LEU A 9 -6.58 -1.53 12.08
C LEU A 9 -6.16 -0.63 10.91
N VAL A 10 -7.05 0.28 10.49
CA VAL A 10 -6.84 1.24 9.39
C VAL A 10 -7.30 2.62 9.82
N ARG A 11 -6.52 3.66 9.49
CA ARG A 11 -6.85 5.07 9.73
C ARG A 11 -7.11 5.80 8.41
N VAL A 12 -8.17 6.61 8.36
CA VAL A 12 -8.49 7.46 7.20
C VAL A 12 -7.84 8.83 7.39
N GLU A 13 -6.90 9.21 6.52
CA GLU A 13 -6.20 10.50 6.61
C GLU A 13 -7.01 11.67 6.03
N LYS A 14 -7.80 11.40 4.99
CA LYS A 14 -8.60 12.41 4.27
C LYS A 14 -9.90 11.80 3.78
N GLY A 15 -10.97 12.59 3.82
CA GLY A 15 -12.31 12.14 3.41
C GLY A 15 -13.02 11.33 4.47
N ARG A 16 -14.07 10.62 4.05
CA ARG A 16 -14.84 9.68 4.87
C ARG A 16 -14.95 8.39 4.09
N ALA A 17 -14.81 7.27 4.78
CA ALA A 17 -15.06 5.95 4.23
C ALA A 17 -16.25 5.35 4.97
N SER A 18 -17.09 4.61 4.25
CA SER A 18 -18.13 3.80 4.88
C SER A 18 -17.51 2.59 5.60
N ASP A 19 -18.27 1.99 6.50
CA ASP A 19 -17.85 0.76 7.19
C ASP A 19 -17.58 -0.38 6.20
N GLU A 20 -18.36 -0.44 5.10
CA GLU A 20 -18.17 -1.42 4.02
C GLU A 20 -16.85 -1.21 3.28
N GLU A 21 -16.51 0.03 2.96
CA GLU A 21 -15.23 0.37 2.31
C GLU A 21 -14.04 0.04 3.22
N LEU A 22 -14.14 0.34 4.51
CA LEU A 22 -13.12 -0.02 5.50
C LEU A 22 -12.95 -1.53 5.64
N ALA A 23 -14.05 -2.28 5.67
CA ALA A 23 -14.02 -3.74 5.71
C ALA A 23 -13.37 -4.33 4.45
N ALA A 24 -13.73 -3.81 3.26
CA ALA A 24 -13.17 -4.27 1.99
C ALA A 24 -11.65 -4.04 1.91
N VAL A 25 -11.17 -2.86 2.30
CA VAL A 25 -9.74 -2.54 2.32
C VAL A 25 -9.00 -3.42 3.34
N THR A 26 -9.58 -3.63 4.52
CA THR A 26 -8.97 -4.49 5.54
C THR A 26 -8.86 -5.94 5.08
N ALA A 27 -9.93 -6.50 4.49
CA ALA A 27 -9.93 -7.84 3.92
C ALA A 27 -8.87 -7.99 2.81
N LEU A 28 -8.74 -6.97 1.95
CA LEU A 28 -7.73 -6.96 0.88
C LEU A 28 -6.29 -6.96 1.43
N LEU A 29 -6.03 -6.20 2.49
CA LEU A 29 -4.72 -6.15 3.16
C LEU A 29 -4.38 -7.50 3.78
N LEU A 30 -5.33 -8.12 4.49
CA LEU A 30 -5.16 -9.46 5.08
C LEU A 30 -4.90 -10.53 4.01
N ALA A 31 -5.66 -10.53 2.92
CA ALA A 31 -5.47 -11.46 1.81
C ALA A 31 -4.07 -11.32 1.18
N ARG A 32 -3.58 -10.09 1.01
CA ARG A 32 -2.21 -9.83 0.52
C ARG A 32 -1.15 -10.31 1.51
N ALA A 33 -1.33 -10.08 2.80
CA ALA A 33 -0.40 -10.54 3.82
C ALA A 33 -0.31 -12.08 3.84
N ALA A 34 -1.45 -12.77 3.77
CA ALA A 34 -1.51 -14.23 3.69
C ALA A 34 -0.81 -14.78 2.43
N GLY A 35 -0.99 -14.12 1.28
CA GLY A 35 -0.35 -14.52 0.01
C GLY A 35 1.18 -14.36 -0.03
N HIS A 36 1.75 -13.46 0.77
CA HIS A 36 3.22 -13.33 0.88
C HIS A 36 3.86 -14.43 1.72
N GLY A 37 3.13 -15.03 2.68
CA GLY A 37 3.64 -16.13 3.50
C GLY A 37 3.77 -17.47 2.78
N ALA A 38 3.03 -17.65 1.68
CA ALA A 38 3.03 -18.88 0.88
C ALA A 38 4.07 -18.90 -0.25
N SER A 39 4.85 -17.82 -0.43
CA SER A 39 5.90 -17.78 -1.46
C SER A 39 7.10 -18.59 -0.99
N HIS A 40 7.21 -19.82 -1.50
CA HIS A 40 8.35 -20.70 -1.33
C HIS A 40 9.63 -20.00 -1.84
N PRO A 41 10.81 -20.19 -1.22
CA PRO A 41 12.05 -19.49 -1.63
C PRO A 41 12.52 -19.80 -3.06
N GLY A 42 11.87 -20.76 -3.76
CA GLY A 42 12.22 -21.23 -5.09
C GLY A 42 11.49 -20.56 -6.26
N ASP A 43 10.46 -19.75 -6.04
CA ASP A 43 9.72 -19.08 -7.14
C ASP A 43 10.41 -17.77 -7.58
N ALA A 44 11.73 -17.81 -7.72
CA ALA A 44 12.58 -16.72 -8.19
C ALA A 44 12.29 -16.29 -9.64
N HIS A 45 11.31 -16.90 -10.34
CA HIS A 45 11.07 -16.69 -11.76
C HIS A 45 9.79 -15.91 -12.12
N ARG A 46 8.93 -15.49 -11.17
CA ARG A 46 7.70 -14.72 -11.52
C ARG A 46 7.71 -13.23 -11.15
N ALA A 47 8.78 -12.71 -10.54
CA ALA A 47 8.81 -11.31 -10.17
C ALA A 47 10.12 -10.62 -10.57
N SER A 48 10.32 -10.41 -11.88
CA SER A 48 10.84 -9.12 -12.33
C SER A 48 9.78 -8.03 -12.10
N ARG A 49 9.21 -7.96 -10.89
CA ARG A 49 8.59 -6.74 -10.43
C ARG A 49 9.78 -5.88 -10.09
N THR A 50 10.16 -5.01 -11.03
CA THR A 50 11.01 -3.87 -10.71
C THR A 50 10.39 -3.28 -9.45
N PRO A 51 11.04 -3.36 -8.27
CA PRO A 51 10.45 -2.85 -7.06
C PRO A 51 10.10 -1.40 -7.39
N ALA A 52 8.83 -1.02 -7.16
CA ALA A 52 8.44 0.37 -7.31
C ALA A 52 9.47 1.14 -6.49
N ARG A 53 10.35 1.89 -7.17
CA ARG A 53 11.38 2.65 -6.48
C ARG A 53 10.61 3.78 -5.86
N TRP A 54 10.10 3.55 -4.65
CA TRP A 54 9.60 4.60 -3.76
C TRP A 54 10.78 5.54 -3.56
N ARG A 55 10.90 6.49 -4.47
CA ARG A 55 12.00 7.45 -4.45
C ARG A 55 11.68 8.39 -3.30
N ARG A 56 12.66 8.55 -2.42
CA ARG A 56 12.70 9.64 -1.46
C ARG A 56 12.62 10.95 -2.25
N LEU A 57 11.42 11.53 -2.28
CA LEU A 57 11.15 12.73 -3.04
C LEU A 57 11.99 13.90 -2.49
N GLU A 58 12.33 13.84 -1.20
CA GLU A 58 13.26 14.76 -0.51
C GLU A 58 14.69 14.76 -1.07
N ARG A 59 15.10 13.75 -1.86
CA ARG A 59 16.44 13.66 -2.48
C ARG A 59 16.43 13.78 -4.00
N THR A 60 15.27 14.08 -4.60
CA THR A 60 15.15 14.26 -6.05
C THR A 60 15.08 15.75 -6.37
N PRO A 61 15.87 16.29 -7.31
CA PRO A 61 15.74 17.69 -7.73
C PRO A 61 14.29 17.97 -8.15
N GLY A 62 13.74 19.05 -7.62
CA GLY A 62 12.35 19.43 -7.79
C GLY A 62 11.97 19.64 -9.26
N PHE A 63 10.70 19.32 -9.56
CA PHE A 63 10.05 19.33 -10.87
C PHE A 63 10.73 18.48 -11.96
N ARG A 64 10.04 17.43 -12.39
CA ARG A 64 10.35 16.73 -13.65
C ARG A 64 9.38 17.20 -14.71
N ALA A 65 9.87 17.34 -15.94
CA ALA A 65 9.05 17.81 -17.04
C ALA A 65 7.80 16.93 -17.22
N PRO A 66 6.66 17.50 -17.69
CA PRO A 66 5.37 16.81 -17.77
C PRO A 66 5.32 15.59 -18.69
N HIS A 67 6.41 15.18 -19.34
CA HIS A 67 6.47 13.98 -20.18
C HIS A 67 7.22 12.82 -19.51
N SER A 68 7.71 13.00 -18.27
CA SER A 68 8.52 11.99 -17.58
C SER A 68 7.75 10.78 -17.02
N TRP A 69 6.42 10.76 -17.15
CA TRP A 69 5.55 9.68 -16.67
C TRP A 69 5.03 8.78 -17.81
N GLN A 70 5.38 9.09 -19.06
CA GLN A 70 4.93 8.36 -20.25
C GLN A 70 5.94 7.30 -20.74
N LEU A 71 6.96 6.96 -19.95
CA LEU A 71 7.96 5.94 -20.26
C LEU A 71 8.04 4.88 -19.16
#